data_AF-A0A956NGH4-F1
#
_entry.id   AF-A0A956NGH4-F1
#
_cell.length_a   1.000
_cell.length_b   1.000
_cell.length_c   1.000
_cell.angle_alpha   90.00
_cell.angle_beta   90.00
_cell.angle_gamma   90.00
#
_symmetry.space_group_name_H-M   'P 1'
#
loop_
_entity.id
_entity.type
_entity.pdbx_description
1 polymer ?
#
loop_
_entity_poly.entity_id
_entity_poly.type
_entity_poly.pdbx_seq_one_letter_code
_entity_poly.pdbx_strand_id
1 'polypeptide(L)'
;MKAKVLLAGVLCTVVAGGASAQHVFDGNIFYDNAGADCRGGSTAPLNDCDFISSFPNNDTGIDPMLADPYYNVADFPIQSPDFRPSAAGIALSPNDLVIQVSSVASNYDDDCFNCGTCDFPMVDVCYRGAVDPNATTPWYEGWTNFNHNGEGRTDLDINALEVKTGMLAGDETWGFGSGLGTGYLLRGRVGVPAGVTLTIDAGVRVFGEKATTGYLVVERGGRLILNGTAGAPIIFTSDQENGFQARSDWGGVVLHGRAIANCADCMNGESCVSEGGAGDFCGNDDCDDKGSLRYARVEYAGIDIGENNELNAWTFNSVGCETVLEYLQSHMAWDDSFEWFGGKANGNHWIATGGRDDGFDWQMGFRGTLQFGIVQQYDDLGDSGIEADNNEFGFDAPCRSNPTIANLTLIGGRPAGLNTGSGIRLRRGTDATIVNSIIVGFDSSGGLRVDDDATVARGFGPAPAVNNSTECGDLSSVGDIAATVGLQVRTFPNPVVDRASFQFDLPTASQAQLTVFDANGRLVDTVVDGQMNAGSHTVDWNAPKTAGTYYYRLQAGDYATTGRLVAVD
;
A
#
# COMPACT_ATOMS: atom_id res chain seq x y z
N MET A 1 -22.70 1.82 57.97
CA MET A 1 -23.71 0.94 58.61
C MET A 1 -24.77 0.61 57.56
N LYS A 2 -25.09 -0.68 57.39
CA LYS A 2 -26.24 -1.28 56.68
C LYS A 2 -26.28 -1.26 55.13
N ALA A 3 -26.11 -2.48 54.62
CA ALA A 3 -26.59 -3.00 53.33
C ALA A 3 -28.10 -3.30 53.36
N LYS A 4 -28.71 -3.41 52.16
CA LYS A 4 -29.77 -4.37 51.70
C LYS A 4 -30.44 -3.85 50.42
N VAL A 5 -30.95 -4.60 49.43
CA VAL A 5 -30.77 -5.96 48.84
C VAL A 5 -31.82 -6.04 47.69
N LEU A 6 -31.43 -6.63 46.55
CA LEU A 6 -32.17 -7.27 45.43
C LEU A 6 -33.60 -6.83 45.00
N LEU A 7 -33.79 -6.71 43.67
CA LEU A 7 -34.59 -7.69 42.89
C LEU A 7 -34.21 -7.69 41.39
N ALA A 8 -34.20 -8.90 40.81
CA ALA A 8 -33.76 -9.25 39.45
C ALA A 8 -34.76 -8.86 38.35
N GLY A 9 -34.26 -8.68 37.13
CA GLY A 9 -35.08 -8.60 35.91
C GLY A 9 -34.25 -8.44 34.63
N VAL A 10 -34.06 -9.57 33.92
CA VAL A 10 -33.76 -9.68 32.48
C VAL A 10 -32.55 -8.90 31.96
N LEU A 11 -31.38 -9.55 31.91
CA LEU A 11 -30.33 -9.14 30.97
C LEU A 11 -30.81 -9.51 29.57
N CYS A 12 -31.26 -8.51 28.82
CA CYS A 12 -31.25 -8.57 27.37
C CYS A 12 -29.77 -8.56 26.97
N THR A 13 -29.28 -9.67 26.43
CA THR A 13 -27.98 -9.73 25.74
C THR A 13 -28.08 -8.83 24.51
N VAL A 14 -27.69 -7.57 24.65
CA VAL A 14 -27.24 -6.79 23.50
C VAL A 14 -25.80 -7.24 23.29
N VAL A 15 -25.60 -8.04 22.25
CA VAL A 15 -24.28 -8.31 21.67
C VAL A 15 -23.74 -6.94 21.25
N ALA A 16 -22.81 -6.39 22.01
CA ALA A 16 -22.00 -5.28 21.53
C ALA A 16 -21.15 -5.84 20.38
N GLY A 17 -21.41 -5.38 19.16
CA GLY A 17 -20.59 -5.71 17.99
C GLY A 17 -19.14 -5.36 18.29
N GLY A 18 -18.26 -6.36 18.18
CA GLY A 18 -16.83 -6.20 18.40
C GLY A 18 -16.24 -5.28 17.34
N ALA A 19 -15.35 -4.38 17.76
CA ALA A 19 -14.60 -3.52 16.86
C ALA A 19 -13.62 -4.38 16.02
N SER A 20 -13.57 -4.15 14.72
CA SER A 20 -12.53 -4.68 13.82
C SER A 20 -11.41 -3.65 13.68
N ALA A 21 -10.17 -4.11 13.62
CA ALA A 21 -9.06 -3.26 13.20
C ALA A 21 -9.31 -2.73 11.77
N GLN A 22 -8.83 -1.53 11.48
CA GLN A 22 -9.13 -0.83 10.23
C GLN A 22 -7.96 -0.84 9.25
N HIS A 23 -6.73 -1.03 9.73
CA HIS A 23 -5.61 -1.43 8.87
C HIS A 23 -5.55 -2.94 8.75
N VAL A 24 -5.52 -3.42 7.51
CA VAL A 24 -5.51 -4.85 7.20
C VAL A 24 -4.29 -5.19 6.37
N PHE A 25 -3.42 -6.04 6.92
CA PHE A 25 -2.25 -6.58 6.24
C PHE A 25 -2.23 -8.10 6.37
N ASP A 26 -2.37 -8.80 5.24
CA ASP A 26 -2.30 -10.27 5.20
C ASP A 26 -1.59 -10.74 3.92
N GLY A 27 -0.74 -11.76 4.06
CA GLY A 27 0.07 -12.29 2.97
C GLY A 27 1.07 -11.31 2.36
N ASN A 28 1.46 -10.25 3.07
CA ASN A 28 2.46 -9.28 2.59
C ASN A 28 3.88 -9.65 3.03
N ILE A 29 4.84 -9.33 2.18
CA ILE A 29 6.27 -9.55 2.40
C ILE A 29 6.96 -8.19 2.54
N PHE A 30 7.71 -7.98 3.61
CA PHE A 30 8.55 -6.80 3.83
C PHE A 30 10.02 -7.24 3.96
N TYR A 31 10.89 -6.76 3.07
CA TYR A 31 12.32 -7.05 3.11
C TYR A 31 13.20 -5.81 2.99
N ASP A 32 14.06 -5.64 3.98
CA ASP A 32 15.19 -4.71 3.92
C ASP A 32 16.34 -5.21 3.00
N ASN A 33 16.34 -6.47 2.53
CA ASN A 33 17.61 -7.11 2.10
C ASN A 33 18.07 -7.15 0.64
N ALA A 34 19.38 -6.99 0.48
CA ALA A 34 20.21 -6.77 -0.72
C ALA A 34 20.22 -7.88 -1.80
N GLY A 35 19.19 -8.74 -1.87
CA GLY A 35 19.20 -9.98 -2.65
C GLY A 35 18.43 -9.99 -3.97
N ALA A 36 17.64 -8.95 -4.30
CA ALA A 36 17.03 -8.86 -5.64
C ALA A 36 17.99 -8.18 -6.60
N ASP A 37 18.31 -8.80 -7.74
CA ASP A 37 19.20 -8.24 -8.77
C ASP A 37 18.63 -6.98 -9.44
N CYS A 38 17.35 -6.67 -9.18
CA CYS A 38 16.72 -5.36 -9.45
C CYS A 38 17.36 -4.20 -8.67
N ARG A 39 18.29 -4.49 -7.73
CA ARG A 39 19.06 -3.52 -6.93
C ARG A 39 20.41 -3.11 -7.56
N GLY A 40 20.76 -3.63 -8.74
CA GLY A 40 22.05 -3.38 -9.38
C GLY A 40 22.10 -2.12 -10.25
N GLY A 41 22.40 -0.94 -9.70
CA GLY A 41 22.85 0.22 -10.48
C GLY A 41 21.76 0.94 -11.30
N SER A 42 20.73 1.43 -10.62
CA SER A 42 19.94 2.66 -10.83
C SER A 42 19.32 3.06 -12.18
N THR A 43 19.34 2.26 -13.24
CA THR A 43 18.54 2.54 -14.46
C THR A 43 18.07 1.28 -15.19
N ALA A 44 18.30 0.09 -14.65
CA ALA A 44 17.96 -1.16 -15.31
C ALA A 44 16.42 -1.27 -15.47
N PRO A 45 15.92 -1.43 -16.72
CA PRO A 45 14.52 -1.69 -17.00
C PRO A 45 13.95 -2.87 -16.21
N LEU A 46 12.65 -2.86 -15.86
CA LEU A 46 12.00 -4.00 -15.18
C LEU A 46 12.16 -5.32 -15.97
N ASN A 47 12.25 -5.27 -17.29
CA ASN A 47 12.48 -6.44 -18.14
C ASN A 47 13.93 -6.96 -18.13
N ASP A 48 14.88 -6.15 -17.68
CA ASP A 48 16.27 -6.57 -17.46
C ASP A 48 16.46 -7.09 -16.02
N CYS A 49 15.44 -6.93 -15.17
CA CYS A 49 15.38 -7.47 -13.83
C CYS A 49 14.82 -8.89 -13.86
N ASP A 50 15.58 -9.87 -13.34
CA ASP A 50 15.09 -11.24 -13.17
C ASP A 50 14.17 -11.36 -11.93
N PHE A 51 13.04 -10.64 -11.99
CA PHE A 51 12.07 -10.55 -10.90
C PHE A 51 11.45 -11.91 -10.59
N ILE A 52 11.19 -12.71 -11.64
CA ILE A 52 10.59 -14.04 -11.53
C ILE A 52 11.51 -15.01 -10.77
N SER A 53 12.82 -15.00 -11.06
CA SER A 53 13.76 -15.90 -10.37
C SER A 53 14.15 -15.42 -8.97
N SER A 54 13.95 -14.13 -8.66
CA SER A 54 14.27 -13.54 -7.36
C SER A 54 13.28 -13.95 -6.26
N PHE A 55 12.06 -14.38 -6.64
CA PHE A 55 11.04 -14.87 -5.71
C PHE A 55 10.57 -16.29 -6.08
N PRO A 56 11.47 -17.29 -6.15
CA PRO A 56 11.15 -18.63 -6.65
C PRO A 56 10.27 -19.42 -5.67
N ASN A 57 10.20 -18.98 -4.41
CA ASN A 57 9.37 -19.52 -3.33
C ASN A 57 8.39 -18.44 -2.84
N ASN A 58 7.64 -17.85 -3.76
CA ASN A 58 6.49 -16.99 -3.42
C ASN A 58 5.38 -17.87 -2.82
N ASP A 59 5.65 -18.39 -1.64
CA ASP A 59 5.02 -19.57 -1.08
C ASP A 59 3.56 -19.29 -0.70
N THR A 60 2.73 -20.29 -0.96
CA THR A 60 1.29 -20.37 -0.66
C THR A 60 0.96 -20.43 0.84
N GLY A 61 1.97 -20.35 1.71
CA GLY A 61 1.83 -20.32 3.17
C GLY A 61 1.87 -18.89 3.71
N ILE A 62 1.02 -18.59 4.70
CA ILE A 62 1.11 -17.38 5.55
C ILE A 62 2.57 -17.13 5.89
N ASP A 63 3.07 -15.92 5.65
CA ASP A 63 4.42 -15.54 6.05
C ASP A 63 4.54 -15.72 7.57
N PRO A 64 5.39 -16.64 8.06
CA PRO A 64 5.62 -16.78 9.49
C PRO A 64 6.21 -15.50 10.10
N MET A 65 6.73 -14.52 9.35
CA MET A 65 7.34 -13.31 9.92
C MET A 65 6.35 -12.31 10.56
N LEU A 66 5.04 -12.42 10.34
CA LEU A 66 4.05 -11.72 11.16
C LEU A 66 3.70 -12.49 12.46
N ALA A 67 4.22 -13.71 12.63
CA ALA A 67 3.93 -14.61 13.76
C ALA A 67 5.16 -15.28 14.42
N ASP A 68 6.39 -15.10 13.93
CA ASP A 68 7.57 -15.87 14.33
C ASP A 68 8.69 -14.98 14.91
N PRO A 69 8.86 -14.95 16.24
CA PRO A 69 9.98 -14.28 16.90
C PRO A 69 11.28 -15.12 16.97
N TYR A 70 11.41 -16.25 16.27
CA TYR A 70 12.55 -17.18 16.38
C TYR A 70 13.21 -17.60 15.05
N TYR A 71 13.27 -16.70 14.07
CA TYR A 71 14.15 -16.89 12.92
C TYR A 71 15.64 -16.84 13.34
N ASN A 72 16.40 -17.89 12.99
CA ASN A 72 17.77 -18.09 13.46
C ASN A 72 18.78 -17.25 12.66
N VAL A 73 19.30 -16.19 13.28
CA VAL A 73 20.13 -15.10 12.71
C VAL A 73 21.59 -15.50 12.39
N ALA A 74 21.92 -16.80 12.37
CA ALA A 74 23.32 -17.25 12.28
C ALA A 74 23.84 -17.44 10.84
N ASP A 75 22.96 -17.54 9.83
CA ASP A 75 23.38 -17.81 8.45
C ASP A 75 23.28 -16.61 7.49
N PHE A 76 22.62 -15.50 7.88
CA PHE A 76 22.58 -14.25 7.12
C PHE A 76 22.46 -13.05 8.07
N PRO A 77 23.32 -12.01 7.97
CA PRO A 77 23.29 -10.86 8.87
C PRO A 77 22.19 -9.89 8.40
N ILE A 78 20.94 -10.19 8.75
CA ILE A 78 19.79 -9.33 8.47
C ILE A 78 19.14 -9.03 9.82
N GLN A 79 19.44 -7.85 10.38
CA GLN A 79 18.65 -7.29 11.47
C GLN A 79 17.36 -6.75 10.86
N SER A 80 16.21 -7.35 11.17
CA SER A 80 14.88 -6.85 10.76
C SER A 80 14.60 -5.49 11.41
N PRO A 81 14.57 -4.37 10.66
CA PRO A 81 14.32 -3.03 11.20
C PRO A 81 12.92 -2.48 10.84
N ASP A 82 12.02 -3.31 10.29
CA ASP A 82 10.89 -2.91 9.43
C ASP A 82 9.64 -2.31 10.12
N PHE A 83 9.72 -1.94 11.40
CA PHE A 83 8.64 -1.19 12.07
C PHE A 83 9.21 -0.07 12.94
N ARG A 84 8.99 1.19 12.53
CA ARG A 84 9.41 2.38 13.29
C ARG A 84 8.25 3.38 13.44
N PRO A 85 7.46 3.30 14.53
CA PRO A 85 6.55 4.40 14.87
C PRO A 85 7.38 5.65 15.20
N SER A 86 7.02 6.81 14.65
CA SER A 86 7.76 8.06 14.88
C SER A 86 7.60 8.54 16.33
N ALA A 87 8.71 8.92 16.95
CA ALA A 87 8.80 9.24 18.36
C ALA A 87 8.40 10.69 18.65
N ALA A 88 7.09 10.98 18.74
CA ALA A 88 6.58 12.18 19.40
C ALA A 88 5.08 12.07 19.71
N GLY A 89 4.68 11.23 20.68
CA GLY A 89 3.27 11.27 21.14
C GLY A 89 2.83 10.18 22.11
N ILE A 90 3.38 8.97 22.01
CA ILE A 90 2.90 7.83 22.81
C ILE A 90 3.91 7.50 23.89
N ALA A 91 3.45 7.57 25.15
CA ALA A 91 4.25 7.24 26.32
C ALA A 91 4.86 5.83 26.16
N LEU A 92 6.20 5.79 26.12
CA LEU A 92 6.98 4.56 26.08
C LEU A 92 6.65 3.66 27.29
N SER A 93 6.08 2.50 26.98
CA SER A 93 5.92 1.34 27.88
C SER A 93 6.25 0.09 27.04
N PRO A 94 7.20 -0.77 27.45
CA PRO A 94 8.15 -1.39 26.52
C PRO A 94 7.72 -2.75 25.94
N ASN A 95 6.48 -2.87 25.45
CA ASN A 95 6.07 -3.99 24.60
C ASN A 95 5.39 -3.42 23.35
N ASP A 96 6.19 -3.15 22.33
CA ASP A 96 5.71 -2.87 20.98
C ASP A 96 4.85 -4.03 20.46
N LEU A 97 3.81 -3.65 19.72
CA LEU A 97 2.63 -4.42 19.33
C LEU A 97 1.68 -4.82 20.47
N VAL A 98 1.08 -3.82 21.11
CA VAL A 98 -0.31 -3.98 21.52
C VAL A 98 -1.15 -3.80 20.26
N ILE A 99 -1.73 -4.89 19.74
CA ILE A 99 -2.96 -4.82 18.95
C ILE A 99 -4.01 -4.23 19.89
N GLN A 100 -4.04 -2.90 20.01
CA GLN A 100 -5.21 -2.22 20.50
C GLN A 100 -6.24 -2.44 19.39
N VAL A 101 -7.09 -3.45 19.58
CA VAL A 101 -8.45 -3.39 19.05
C VAL A 101 -9.08 -2.20 19.79
N SER A 102 -8.76 -0.99 19.34
CA SER A 102 -9.34 0.20 19.88
C SER A 102 -10.82 0.12 19.50
N SER A 103 -11.68 0.27 20.48
CA SER A 103 -13.10 0.33 20.28
C SER A 103 -13.44 1.67 19.64
N VAL A 104 -13.05 1.89 18.39
CA VAL A 104 -13.70 2.93 17.58
C VAL A 104 -15.03 2.33 17.18
N ALA A 105 -16.04 2.64 18.00
CA ALA A 105 -17.39 2.21 17.77
C ALA A 105 -17.90 2.85 16.45
N SER A 106 -18.53 1.99 15.65
CA SER A 106 -19.58 2.28 14.65
C SER A 106 -19.18 3.09 13.42
N ASN A 107 -19.24 2.42 12.26
CA ASN A 107 -20.06 2.70 11.07
C ASN A 107 -20.08 4.13 10.46
N TYR A 108 -19.37 5.12 11.01
CA TYR A 108 -19.43 6.50 10.54
C TYR A 108 -18.52 6.76 9.33
N ASP A 109 -17.53 5.90 9.11
CA ASP A 109 -16.59 6.01 7.98
C ASP A 109 -17.16 5.41 6.66
N ASP A 110 -18.13 4.49 6.73
CA ASP A 110 -18.74 3.81 5.56
C ASP A 110 -19.99 4.51 4.99
N ASP A 111 -20.59 5.47 5.70
CA ASP A 111 -21.87 6.09 5.33
C ASP A 111 -21.79 7.03 4.11
N CYS A 112 -20.60 7.24 3.56
CA CYS A 112 -20.40 8.05 2.35
C CYS A 112 -20.51 7.25 1.06
N PHE A 113 -20.87 5.97 1.13
CA PHE A 113 -21.03 5.16 -0.07
C PHE A 113 -22.45 5.22 -0.62
N ASN A 114 -22.58 5.54 -1.91
CA ASN A 114 -23.90 5.65 -2.54
C ASN A 114 -24.04 4.96 -3.91
N CYS A 115 -23.14 4.04 -4.24
CA CYS A 115 -23.14 3.33 -5.52
C CYS A 115 -23.45 1.83 -5.38
N GLY A 116 -24.63 1.37 -5.77
CA GLY A 116 -24.99 -0.05 -5.67
C GLY A 116 -24.37 -0.96 -6.75
N THR A 117 -23.69 -0.41 -7.76
CA THR A 117 -23.23 -1.10 -8.98
C THR A 117 -21.72 -1.28 -9.07
N CYS A 118 -20.99 -0.84 -8.04
CA CYS A 118 -19.54 -0.81 -7.90
C CYS A 118 -18.91 -2.21 -7.65
N ASP A 119 -19.23 -3.23 -8.42
CA ASP A 119 -18.55 -4.53 -8.28
C ASP A 119 -17.24 -4.51 -9.09
N PHE A 120 -16.11 -4.30 -8.40
CA PHE A 120 -14.79 -4.56 -8.95
C PHE A 120 -14.34 -5.96 -8.52
N PRO A 121 -14.45 -6.97 -9.40
CA PRO A 121 -14.03 -8.32 -9.05
C PRO A 121 -12.50 -8.35 -9.00
N MET A 122 -11.94 -8.39 -7.80
CA MET A 122 -10.54 -8.77 -7.65
C MET A 122 -10.33 -10.16 -8.23
N VAL A 123 -9.20 -10.34 -8.91
CA VAL A 123 -8.76 -11.63 -9.41
C VAL A 123 -8.05 -12.36 -8.28
N ASP A 124 -8.59 -13.49 -7.86
CA ASP A 124 -7.90 -14.35 -6.90
C ASP A 124 -6.64 -14.93 -7.56
N VAL A 125 -5.51 -14.88 -6.86
CA VAL A 125 -4.24 -15.41 -7.34
C VAL A 125 -3.49 -16.15 -6.24
N CYS A 126 -2.70 -17.14 -6.65
CA CYS A 126 -1.94 -18.01 -5.75
C CYS A 126 -0.48 -17.58 -5.56
N TYR A 127 -0.21 -16.29 -5.75
CA TYR A 127 1.11 -15.69 -5.63
C TYR A 127 0.98 -14.29 -5.01
N ARG A 128 2.05 -13.83 -4.35
CA ARG A 128 2.17 -12.45 -3.84
C ARG A 128 2.83 -11.54 -4.88
N GLY A 129 2.62 -10.25 -4.71
CA GLY A 129 3.10 -9.24 -5.64
C GLY A 129 2.29 -9.21 -6.93
N ALA A 130 2.74 -8.37 -7.85
CA ALA A 130 1.98 -8.03 -9.04
C ALA A 130 2.14 -9.01 -10.20
N VAL A 131 3.16 -9.88 -10.17
CA VAL A 131 3.58 -10.69 -11.31
C VAL A 131 3.52 -12.16 -10.94
N ASP A 132 2.85 -12.96 -11.77
CA ASP A 132 2.86 -14.42 -11.65
C ASP A 132 4.30 -14.94 -11.85
N PRO A 133 4.91 -15.59 -10.84
CA PRO A 133 6.26 -16.13 -10.95
C PRO A 133 6.37 -17.28 -11.97
N ASN A 134 5.26 -17.82 -12.47
CA ASN A 134 5.26 -18.86 -13.51
C ASN A 134 4.94 -18.32 -14.91
N ALA A 135 4.68 -17.01 -15.06
CA ALA A 135 4.38 -16.43 -16.35
C ALA A 135 5.59 -16.53 -17.28
N THR A 136 5.39 -17.04 -18.50
CA THR A 136 6.44 -17.03 -19.54
C THR A 136 6.67 -15.64 -20.14
N THR A 137 5.67 -14.75 -19.98
CA THR A 137 5.67 -13.37 -20.46
C THR A 137 4.92 -12.56 -19.39
N PRO A 138 5.59 -11.65 -18.65
CA PRO A 138 4.91 -10.82 -17.67
C PRO A 138 3.94 -9.85 -18.34
N TRP A 139 2.85 -9.49 -17.65
CA TRP A 139 1.79 -8.62 -18.19
C TRP A 139 2.26 -7.21 -18.56
N TYR A 140 3.39 -6.77 -18.02
CA TYR A 140 3.98 -5.47 -18.31
C TYR A 140 4.81 -5.45 -19.60
N GLU A 141 5.10 -6.61 -20.19
CA GLU A 141 5.94 -6.71 -21.39
C GLU A 141 5.27 -6.09 -22.63
N GLY A 142 6.08 -5.44 -23.47
CA GLY A 142 5.67 -4.92 -24.78
C GLY A 142 5.02 -3.54 -24.77
N TRP A 143 4.38 -3.15 -23.67
CA TRP A 143 3.63 -1.89 -23.59
C TRP A 143 4.17 -0.91 -22.58
N THR A 144 5.26 -1.18 -21.89
CA THR A 144 5.89 -0.27 -20.93
C THR A 144 7.15 0.41 -21.47
N ASN A 145 7.60 1.46 -20.79
CA ASN A 145 8.86 2.16 -21.04
C ASN A 145 9.69 2.26 -19.75
N PHE A 146 11.00 2.09 -19.87
CA PHE A 146 11.94 2.27 -18.75
C PHE A 146 13.15 3.13 -19.13
N ASN A 147 13.07 3.84 -20.26
CA ASN A 147 14.15 4.69 -20.74
C ASN A 147 14.25 5.98 -19.92
N HIS A 148 15.36 6.19 -19.23
CA HIS A 148 15.54 7.29 -18.29
C HIS A 148 15.35 8.71 -18.87
N ASN A 149 15.82 9.00 -20.08
CA ASN A 149 15.79 10.38 -20.65
C ASN A 149 15.39 10.39 -22.14
N GLY A 150 14.74 9.32 -22.59
CA GLY A 150 14.35 9.12 -23.97
C GLY A 150 15.50 8.77 -24.93
N GLU A 151 16.77 8.68 -24.48
CA GLU A 151 17.92 8.44 -25.35
C GLU A 151 17.73 7.21 -26.24
N GLY A 152 17.86 7.40 -27.56
CA GLY A 152 17.72 6.32 -28.54
C GLY A 152 16.28 5.99 -28.95
N ARG A 153 15.28 6.73 -28.46
CA ARG A 153 13.88 6.57 -28.90
C ARG A 153 13.62 7.06 -30.31
N THR A 154 13.32 6.13 -31.21
CA THR A 154 12.94 6.46 -32.60
C THR A 154 11.42 6.58 -32.80
N ASP A 155 10.64 6.35 -31.75
CA ASP A 155 9.18 6.30 -31.79
C ASP A 155 8.53 7.64 -31.39
N LEU A 156 9.34 8.65 -31.06
CA LEU A 156 8.94 10.04 -30.82
C LEU A 156 9.33 10.91 -32.01
N ASP A 157 8.35 11.58 -32.61
CA ASP A 157 8.58 12.62 -33.61
C ASP A 157 7.83 13.88 -33.18
N ILE A 158 8.59 14.86 -32.67
CA ILE A 158 8.09 16.16 -32.23
C ILE A 158 7.88 17.13 -33.41
N ASN A 159 8.27 16.75 -34.62
CA ASN A 159 8.04 17.56 -35.80
C ASN A 159 6.60 17.32 -36.30
N ALA A 160 5.90 18.40 -36.64
CA ALA A 160 4.55 18.36 -37.20
C ALA A 160 3.44 17.84 -36.26
N LEU A 161 3.40 18.36 -35.03
CA LEU A 161 2.32 18.08 -34.07
C LEU A 161 1.08 18.95 -34.30
N GLU A 162 -0.11 18.39 -34.11
CA GLU A 162 -1.35 19.16 -34.03
C GLU A 162 -1.48 19.83 -32.66
N VAL A 163 -1.48 21.17 -32.62
CA VAL A 163 -1.56 21.92 -31.37
C VAL A 163 -2.99 21.96 -30.83
N LYS A 164 -3.15 21.56 -29.56
CA LYS A 164 -4.37 21.67 -28.77
C LYS A 164 -4.16 22.70 -27.66
N THR A 165 -5.14 23.56 -27.46
CA THR A 165 -5.09 24.65 -26.47
C THR A 165 -6.49 25.02 -26.01
N GLY A 166 -6.63 25.43 -24.74
CA GLY A 166 -7.92 25.79 -24.17
C GLY A 166 -8.88 24.61 -24.06
N MET A 167 -10.18 24.89 -24.01
CA MET A 167 -11.21 23.86 -23.92
C MET A 167 -11.54 23.29 -25.31
N LEU A 168 -11.77 21.98 -25.39
CA LEU A 168 -12.34 21.36 -26.58
C LEU A 168 -13.76 21.90 -26.82
N ALA A 169 -14.09 22.14 -28.09
CA ALA A 169 -15.36 22.73 -28.49
C ALA A 169 -16.52 21.71 -28.59
N GLY A 170 -16.19 20.42 -28.55
CA GLY A 170 -17.11 19.29 -28.72
C GLY A 170 -16.32 17.99 -28.71
N ASP A 171 -17.00 16.88 -28.93
CA ASP A 171 -16.35 15.56 -29.00
C ASP A 171 -15.24 15.55 -30.05
N GLU A 172 -14.08 15.01 -29.67
CA GLU A 172 -12.94 14.85 -30.56
C GLU A 172 -12.43 13.42 -30.55
N THR A 173 -11.93 12.96 -31.70
CA THR A 173 -11.16 11.73 -31.81
C THR A 173 -9.78 12.08 -32.33
N TRP A 174 -8.77 11.78 -31.53
CA TRP A 174 -7.36 11.97 -31.86
C TRP A 174 -6.80 10.66 -32.40
N GLY A 175 -6.35 10.69 -33.65
CA GLY A 175 -5.89 9.52 -34.38
C GLY A 175 -4.98 9.91 -35.54
N PHE A 176 -4.43 8.92 -36.23
CA PHE A 176 -3.54 9.16 -37.37
C PHE A 176 -4.35 9.54 -38.63
N GLY A 177 -4.74 10.81 -38.82
CA GLY A 177 -5.38 11.19 -40.09
C GLY A 177 -6.10 12.53 -40.22
N SER A 178 -5.37 13.64 -40.32
CA SER A 178 -5.86 14.87 -40.98
C SER A 178 -4.82 15.67 -41.78
N GLY A 179 -3.57 15.18 -41.89
CA GLY A 179 -2.52 15.80 -42.74
C GLY A 179 -1.21 16.16 -42.03
N LEU A 180 -1.10 15.92 -40.72
CA LEU A 180 0.14 15.97 -39.95
C LEU A 180 0.22 14.66 -39.13
N GLY A 181 1.31 13.92 -39.30
CA GLY A 181 1.32 12.47 -39.14
C GLY A 181 2.02 11.90 -37.91
N THR A 182 2.16 12.64 -36.81
CA THR A 182 3.10 12.21 -35.74
C THR A 182 2.59 12.34 -34.31
N GLY A 183 1.63 13.25 -34.00
CA GLY A 183 1.04 13.36 -32.67
C GLY A 183 0.32 14.68 -32.39
N TYR A 184 -0.06 14.89 -31.14
CA TYR A 184 -0.76 16.09 -30.65
C TYR A 184 0.13 16.83 -29.63
N LEU A 185 0.13 18.16 -29.63
CA LEU A 185 0.84 18.98 -28.63
C LEU A 185 -0.15 19.73 -27.74
N LEU A 186 -0.09 19.51 -26.43
CA LEU A 186 -0.84 20.24 -25.43
C LEU A 186 -0.10 21.52 -25.08
N ARG A 187 -0.70 22.67 -25.40
CA ARG A 187 -0.16 24.00 -25.09
C ARG A 187 -0.99 24.66 -23.99
N GLY A 188 -0.35 24.85 -22.83
CA GLY A 188 -1.00 25.25 -21.59
C GLY A 188 -2.07 24.24 -21.15
N ARG A 189 -3.09 24.73 -20.45
CA ARG A 189 -4.25 23.92 -20.03
C ARG A 189 -5.10 23.53 -21.24
N VAL A 190 -5.19 22.23 -21.53
CA VAL A 190 -6.13 21.66 -22.49
C VAL A 190 -7.25 20.95 -21.75
N GLY A 191 -8.49 21.43 -21.89
CA GLY A 191 -9.62 20.96 -21.11
C GLY A 191 -10.66 20.17 -21.92
N VAL A 192 -11.15 19.07 -21.36
CA VAL A 192 -12.32 18.33 -21.86
C VAL A 192 -13.52 18.70 -20.98
N PRO A 193 -14.41 19.62 -21.42
CA PRO A 193 -15.48 20.15 -20.57
C PRO A 193 -16.65 19.18 -20.41
N ALA A 194 -17.59 19.54 -19.53
CA ALA A 194 -18.81 18.77 -19.30
C ALA A 194 -19.60 18.48 -20.60
N GLY A 195 -19.98 17.23 -20.81
CA GLY A 195 -20.72 16.78 -21.98
C GLY A 195 -19.85 16.54 -23.23
N VAL A 196 -18.53 16.69 -23.13
CA VAL A 196 -17.57 16.40 -24.19
C VAL A 196 -16.80 15.13 -23.88
N THR A 197 -16.59 14.29 -24.90
CA THR A 197 -15.75 13.11 -24.87
C THR A 197 -14.53 13.30 -25.75
N LEU A 198 -13.34 13.16 -25.17
CA LEU A 198 -12.09 13.00 -25.92
C LEU A 198 -11.80 11.50 -26.08
N THR A 199 -11.68 11.04 -27.32
CA THR A 199 -11.22 9.69 -27.65
C THR A 199 -9.82 9.77 -28.26
N ILE A 200 -8.89 8.95 -27.77
CA ILE A 200 -7.54 8.83 -28.30
C ILE A 200 -7.34 7.39 -28.77
N ASP A 201 -6.99 7.24 -30.05
CA ASP A 201 -6.80 5.94 -30.69
C ASP A 201 -5.44 5.31 -30.31
N ALA A 202 -5.37 3.98 -30.43
CA ALA A 202 -4.17 3.19 -30.15
C ALA A 202 -2.92 3.76 -30.85
N GLY A 203 -1.80 3.80 -30.14
CA GLY A 203 -0.51 4.23 -30.66
C GLY A 203 -0.34 5.75 -30.80
N VAL A 204 -1.34 6.58 -30.52
CA VAL A 204 -1.19 8.03 -30.59
C VAL A 204 -0.17 8.54 -29.58
N ARG A 205 0.64 9.53 -30.00
CA ARG A 205 1.51 10.29 -29.12
C ARG A 205 0.90 11.65 -28.82
N VAL A 206 0.91 12.03 -27.56
CA VAL A 206 0.47 13.33 -27.05
C VAL A 206 1.65 13.94 -26.30
N PHE A 207 2.02 15.16 -26.64
CA PHE A 207 3.17 15.86 -26.11
C PHE A 207 2.70 16.98 -25.20
N GLY A 208 3.21 17.09 -23.98
CA GLY A 208 3.05 18.26 -23.13
C GLY A 208 4.12 19.30 -23.43
N GLU A 209 3.75 20.54 -23.74
CA GLU A 209 4.71 21.60 -24.04
C GLU A 209 5.35 22.15 -22.76
N LYS A 210 6.67 21.99 -22.62
CA LYS A 210 7.40 22.48 -21.44
C LYS A 210 7.31 23.98 -21.23
N ALA A 211 7.39 24.73 -22.32
CA ALA A 211 7.41 26.20 -22.27
C ALA A 211 6.12 26.81 -21.69
N THR A 212 5.02 26.07 -21.69
CA THR A 212 3.71 26.56 -21.22
C THR A 212 3.13 25.73 -20.09
N THR A 213 3.90 24.78 -19.55
CA THR A 213 3.40 23.76 -18.63
C THR A 213 2.16 23.12 -19.23
N GLY A 214 2.29 22.49 -20.41
CA GLY A 214 1.17 21.82 -21.07
C GLY A 214 0.60 20.69 -20.20
N TYR A 215 -0.71 20.57 -20.09
CA TYR A 215 -1.38 19.47 -19.38
C TYR A 215 -2.79 19.23 -19.91
N LEU A 216 -3.29 18.01 -19.72
CA LEU A 216 -4.65 17.62 -20.06
C LEU A 216 -5.49 17.56 -18.79
N VAL A 217 -6.69 18.15 -18.82
CA VAL A 217 -7.65 18.07 -17.72
C VAL A 217 -9.03 17.70 -18.23
N VAL A 218 -9.62 16.66 -17.64
CA VAL A 218 -10.98 16.20 -17.93
C VAL A 218 -11.90 16.69 -16.83
N GLU A 219 -12.68 17.73 -17.11
CA GLU A 219 -13.54 18.38 -16.12
C GLU A 219 -14.72 17.49 -15.70
N ARG A 220 -15.42 17.88 -14.62
CA ARG A 220 -16.60 17.17 -14.13
C ARG A 220 -17.65 16.98 -15.23
N GLY A 221 -17.96 15.73 -15.57
CA GLY A 221 -18.89 15.36 -16.63
C GLY A 221 -18.33 15.40 -18.05
N GLY A 222 -17.05 15.72 -18.23
CA GLY A 222 -16.30 15.37 -19.45
C GLY A 222 -15.81 13.92 -19.36
N ARG A 223 -15.48 13.31 -20.50
CA ARG A 223 -15.04 11.89 -20.55
C ARG A 223 -13.78 11.73 -21.38
N LEU A 224 -12.95 10.76 -21.00
CA LEU A 224 -11.72 10.40 -21.70
C LEU A 224 -11.74 8.91 -22.03
N ILE A 225 -11.53 8.59 -23.30
CA ILE A 225 -11.44 7.23 -23.82
C ILE A 225 -10.05 7.04 -24.42
N LEU A 226 -9.23 6.18 -23.82
CA LEU A 226 -7.92 5.79 -24.33
C LEU A 226 -8.00 4.34 -24.82
N ASN A 227 -7.96 4.17 -26.15
CA ASN A 227 -8.07 2.87 -26.80
C ASN A 227 -6.70 2.23 -27.04
N GLY A 228 -5.76 2.37 -26.11
CA GLY A 228 -4.44 1.77 -26.21
C GLY A 228 -4.52 0.25 -26.24
N THR A 229 -3.46 -0.38 -26.75
CA THR A 229 -3.28 -1.84 -26.69
C THR A 229 -1.84 -2.18 -26.29
N ALA A 230 -1.60 -3.42 -25.88
CA ALA A 230 -0.23 -3.84 -25.52
C ALA A 230 0.79 -3.60 -26.66
N GLY A 231 0.38 -3.81 -27.92
CA GLY A 231 1.25 -3.59 -29.09
C GLY A 231 1.26 -2.16 -29.63
N ALA A 232 0.35 -1.31 -29.18
CA ALA A 232 0.22 0.09 -29.60
C ALA A 232 -0.34 0.94 -28.44
N PRO A 233 0.45 1.15 -27.38
CA PRO A 233 0.03 1.96 -26.25
C PRO A 233 -0.09 3.43 -26.66
N ILE A 234 -0.92 4.17 -25.95
CA ILE A 234 -0.97 5.64 -26.06
C ILE A 234 0.14 6.21 -25.19
N ILE A 235 0.88 7.19 -25.71
CA ILE A 235 2.03 7.77 -25.01
C ILE A 235 1.79 9.26 -24.84
N PHE A 236 1.63 9.69 -23.60
CA PHE A 236 1.73 11.09 -23.19
C PHE A 236 3.15 11.36 -22.70
N THR A 237 3.83 12.35 -23.28
CA THR A 237 5.27 12.56 -23.02
C THR A 237 5.71 14.01 -23.22
N SER A 238 6.98 14.27 -22.95
CA SER A 238 7.63 15.58 -23.07
C SER A 238 7.84 16.00 -24.53
N ASP A 239 7.68 17.30 -24.82
CA ASP A 239 8.01 17.92 -26.12
C ASP A 239 9.52 18.15 -26.36
N GLN A 240 10.39 17.73 -25.43
CA GLN A 240 11.83 17.88 -25.60
C GLN A 240 12.40 16.91 -26.64
N GLU A 241 13.54 17.28 -27.23
CA GLU A 241 14.28 16.41 -28.16
C GLU A 241 14.68 15.09 -27.49
N ASN A 242 14.76 14.01 -28.26
CA ASN A 242 15.24 12.71 -27.81
C ASN A 242 16.59 12.83 -27.07
N GLY A 243 16.64 12.30 -25.85
CA GLY A 243 17.81 12.33 -24.97
C GLY A 243 17.82 13.51 -24.00
N PHE A 244 16.85 14.42 -24.13
CA PHE A 244 16.68 15.60 -23.28
C PHE A 244 15.37 15.62 -22.51
N GLN A 245 14.56 14.56 -22.59
CA GLN A 245 13.39 14.41 -21.75
C GLN A 245 13.81 14.27 -20.28
N ALA A 246 13.10 14.94 -19.39
CA ALA A 246 13.36 14.92 -17.96
C ALA A 246 12.07 15.07 -17.16
N ARG A 247 12.08 14.58 -15.91
CA ARG A 247 11.05 14.89 -14.91
C ARG A 247 10.77 16.40 -14.93
N SER A 248 9.51 16.81 -14.78
CA SER A 248 9.12 18.23 -14.80
C SER A 248 9.15 18.92 -16.15
N ASP A 249 9.10 18.15 -17.24
CA ASP A 249 8.94 18.73 -18.55
C ASP A 249 7.51 19.22 -18.80
N TRP A 250 6.47 18.61 -18.21
CA TRP A 250 5.08 19.03 -18.45
C TRP A 250 4.14 18.58 -17.32
N GLY A 251 2.89 19.05 -17.33
CA GLY A 251 1.99 18.96 -16.17
C GLY A 251 1.10 17.71 -16.06
N GLY A 252 1.23 16.72 -16.94
CA GLY A 252 0.51 15.44 -16.78
C GLY A 252 -0.98 15.45 -17.15
N VAL A 253 -1.72 14.48 -16.60
CA VAL A 253 -3.12 14.20 -16.95
C VAL A 253 -3.99 14.18 -15.69
N VAL A 254 -5.03 15.03 -15.68
CA VAL A 254 -5.92 15.25 -14.53
C VAL A 254 -7.36 14.85 -14.87
N LEU A 255 -8.00 14.04 -14.02
CA LEU A 255 -9.39 13.63 -14.15
C LEU A 255 -10.21 14.13 -12.95
N HIS A 256 -11.12 15.08 -13.18
CA HIS A 256 -12.08 15.57 -12.16
C HIS A 256 -13.39 14.81 -12.23
N GLY A 257 -13.63 13.89 -11.31
CA GLY A 257 -14.90 13.20 -11.16
C GLY A 257 -15.86 13.87 -10.20
N ARG A 258 -17.01 13.19 -10.03
CA ARG A 258 -18.13 13.61 -9.19
C ARG A 258 -18.35 12.69 -7.99
N ALA A 259 -17.43 11.78 -7.72
CA ALA A 259 -17.46 10.96 -6.52
C ALA A 259 -17.22 11.81 -5.27
N ILE A 260 -17.43 11.20 -4.10
CA ILE A 260 -17.30 11.91 -2.83
C ILE A 260 -15.82 12.02 -2.42
N ALA A 261 -15.44 13.21 -1.97
CA ALA A 261 -14.20 13.50 -1.26
C ALA A 261 -14.49 14.27 0.03
N ASN A 262 -13.55 14.26 0.98
CA ASN A 262 -13.75 14.85 2.31
C ASN A 262 -13.04 16.21 2.51
N CYS A 263 -12.64 16.86 1.42
CA CYS A 263 -12.01 18.19 1.43
C CYS A 263 -13.01 19.36 1.49
N ALA A 264 -14.29 19.12 1.20
CA ALA A 264 -15.37 20.10 1.26
C ALA A 264 -16.71 19.39 1.51
N ASP A 265 -17.81 20.14 1.67
CA ASP A 265 -19.16 19.56 1.72
C ASP A 265 -19.68 19.17 0.31
N CYS A 266 -18.92 18.27 -0.35
CA CYS A 266 -19.18 17.80 -1.73
C CYS A 266 -20.59 17.22 -1.89
N MET A 267 -21.11 16.59 -0.84
CA MET A 267 -22.44 15.99 -0.83
C MET A 267 -23.58 17.03 -0.91
N ASN A 268 -23.34 18.25 -0.44
CA ASN A 268 -24.31 19.35 -0.46
C ASN A 268 -23.96 20.46 -1.48
N GLY A 269 -23.07 20.16 -2.43
CA GLY A 269 -22.80 21.01 -3.60
C GLY A 269 -21.63 21.98 -3.44
N GLU A 270 -20.84 21.89 -2.38
CA GLU A 270 -19.51 22.50 -2.36
C GLU A 270 -18.56 21.73 -3.30
N SER A 271 -17.35 22.22 -3.49
CA SER A 271 -16.38 21.55 -4.36
C SER A 271 -14.97 21.70 -3.80
N CYS A 272 -14.19 20.66 -3.98
CA CYS A 272 -12.77 20.71 -3.72
C CYS A 272 -12.07 21.40 -4.89
N VAL A 273 -10.95 22.05 -4.58
CA VAL A 273 -10.12 22.74 -5.57
C VAL A 273 -8.92 21.85 -5.83
N SER A 274 -8.73 21.47 -7.09
CA SER A 274 -7.55 20.72 -7.50
C SER A 274 -6.32 21.58 -7.36
N GLU A 275 -5.24 20.95 -6.93
CA GLU A 275 -3.88 21.44 -7.11
C GLU A 275 -3.58 21.68 -8.59
N GLY A 276 -2.49 22.40 -8.87
CA GLY A 276 -2.14 22.80 -10.21
C GLY A 276 -3.03 23.91 -10.79
N GLY A 277 -3.99 24.42 -10.01
CA GLY A 277 -5.07 25.27 -10.52
C GLY A 277 -5.90 24.56 -11.61
N ALA A 278 -5.99 23.22 -11.57
CA ALA A 278 -6.63 22.45 -12.63
C ALA A 278 -8.17 22.55 -12.63
N GLY A 279 -8.78 23.11 -11.58
CA GLY A 279 -10.20 23.40 -11.47
C GLY A 279 -10.89 22.65 -10.33
N ASP A 280 -12.23 22.68 -10.32
CA ASP A 280 -13.03 22.12 -9.23
C ASP A 280 -13.44 20.67 -9.51
N PHE A 281 -13.37 19.84 -8.46
CA PHE A 281 -13.74 18.43 -8.50
C PHE A 281 -14.70 18.06 -7.36
N CYS A 282 -14.99 16.75 -7.25
CA CYS A 282 -15.92 16.12 -6.32
C CYS A 282 -17.42 16.38 -6.59
N GLY A 283 -18.23 15.58 -5.92
CA GLY A 283 -19.68 15.65 -5.92
C GLY A 283 -20.25 14.61 -4.97
N ASN A 284 -21.39 14.03 -5.35
CA ASN A 284 -22.13 13.07 -4.56
C ASN A 284 -22.46 11.80 -5.36
N ASP A 285 -21.62 11.42 -6.32
CA ASP A 285 -21.88 10.31 -7.24
C ASP A 285 -20.67 9.38 -7.33
N ASP A 286 -20.60 8.38 -6.43
CA ASP A 286 -19.53 7.37 -6.49
C ASP A 286 -19.65 6.47 -7.75
N CYS A 287 -20.77 6.51 -8.50
CA CYS A 287 -20.95 5.85 -9.80
C CYS A 287 -20.38 6.66 -10.99
N ASP A 288 -19.81 7.85 -10.78
CA ASP A 288 -19.38 8.72 -11.89
C ASP A 288 -18.44 8.01 -12.88
N ASP A 289 -18.79 8.03 -14.17
CA ASP A 289 -18.05 7.41 -15.26
C ASP A 289 -17.27 8.47 -16.05
N LYS A 290 -15.93 8.45 -15.89
CA LYS A 290 -15.00 9.31 -16.63
C LYS A 290 -14.50 8.71 -17.95
N GLY A 291 -15.00 7.53 -18.32
CA GLY A 291 -14.63 6.80 -19.52
C GLY A 291 -13.73 5.59 -19.23
N SER A 292 -12.92 5.22 -20.21
CA SER A 292 -12.07 4.03 -20.16
C SER A 292 -10.65 4.35 -20.59
N LEU A 293 -9.70 4.21 -19.68
CA LEU A 293 -8.28 4.43 -19.92
C LEU A 293 -7.58 3.07 -19.95
N ARG A 294 -7.10 2.65 -21.12
CA ARG A 294 -6.43 1.36 -21.32
C ARG A 294 -5.09 1.53 -22.03
N TYR A 295 -4.04 0.88 -21.53
CA TYR A 295 -2.69 0.83 -22.14
C TYR A 295 -2.16 2.23 -22.50
N ALA A 296 -1.95 3.05 -21.48
CA ALA A 296 -1.43 4.40 -21.64
C ALA A 296 -0.25 4.66 -20.71
N ARG A 297 0.70 5.48 -21.20
CA ARG A 297 1.85 5.93 -20.43
C ARG A 297 1.82 7.45 -20.29
N VAL A 298 2.11 7.95 -19.10
CA VAL A 298 2.48 9.34 -18.86
C VAL A 298 3.94 9.35 -18.47
N GLU A 299 4.76 10.02 -19.27
CA GLU A 299 6.21 10.01 -19.14
C GLU A 299 6.74 11.44 -18.92
N TYR A 300 7.71 11.61 -18.02
CA TYR A 300 8.43 12.88 -17.80
C TYR A 300 7.54 14.05 -17.34
N ALA A 301 6.40 13.71 -16.73
CA ALA A 301 5.39 14.66 -16.29
C ALA A 301 5.58 15.10 -14.83
N GLY A 302 4.59 15.81 -14.32
CA GLY A 302 4.52 16.35 -12.97
C GLY A 302 5.27 17.66 -12.84
N ILE A 303 4.76 18.64 -12.09
CA ILE A 303 5.42 19.93 -11.92
C ILE A 303 5.02 20.58 -10.62
N ASP A 304 6.03 21.02 -9.86
CA ASP A 304 5.85 21.91 -8.72
C ASP A 304 5.55 23.33 -9.24
N ILE A 305 4.33 23.82 -8.97
CA ILE A 305 3.91 25.17 -9.33
C ILE A 305 3.87 26.12 -8.12
N GLY A 306 4.26 25.67 -6.94
CA GLY A 306 4.27 26.40 -5.68
C GLY A 306 4.27 25.47 -4.46
N GLU A 307 4.47 26.04 -3.26
CA GLU A 307 4.44 25.29 -2.01
C GLU A 307 3.08 24.59 -1.81
N ASN A 308 3.08 23.25 -1.78
CA ASN A 308 1.91 22.38 -1.66
C ASN A 308 0.87 22.67 -2.75
N ASN A 309 1.35 22.88 -3.97
CA ASN A 309 0.51 23.03 -5.13
C ASN A 309 1.23 22.51 -6.37
N GLU A 310 0.89 21.30 -6.76
CA GLU A 310 1.61 20.57 -7.79
C GLU A 310 0.64 19.99 -8.85
N LEU A 311 1.20 19.53 -9.97
CA LEU A 311 0.51 18.60 -10.86
C LEU A 311 1.31 17.29 -10.89
N ASN A 312 0.60 16.17 -10.98
CA ASN A 312 1.19 14.83 -10.98
C ASN A 312 1.31 14.26 -12.40
N ALA A 313 1.84 13.05 -12.53
CA ALA A 313 1.72 12.33 -13.79
C ALA A 313 0.26 11.94 -14.07
N TRP A 314 -0.35 11.20 -13.15
CA TRP A 314 -1.78 10.87 -13.17
C TRP A 314 -2.45 11.41 -11.90
N THR A 315 -3.39 12.32 -12.08
CA THR A 315 -4.22 12.84 -10.98
C THR A 315 -5.66 12.36 -11.12
N PHE A 316 -6.15 11.63 -10.12
CA PHE A 316 -7.52 11.13 -10.05
C PHE A 316 -8.29 11.84 -8.94
N ASN A 317 -8.93 12.95 -9.31
CA ASN A 317 -9.69 13.77 -8.39
C ASN A 317 -11.13 13.30 -8.31
N SER A 318 -11.51 12.60 -7.23
CA SER A 318 -12.87 12.09 -6.98
C SER A 318 -13.45 11.33 -8.18
N VAL A 319 -12.63 10.48 -8.78
CA VAL A 319 -13.05 9.63 -9.89
C VAL A 319 -13.96 8.53 -9.36
N GLY A 320 -15.10 8.32 -10.03
CA GLY A 320 -16.08 7.31 -9.67
C GLY A 320 -15.69 5.91 -10.17
N CYS A 321 -16.33 4.91 -9.58
CA CYS A 321 -16.00 3.49 -9.76
C CYS A 321 -16.31 2.92 -11.15
N GLU A 322 -17.20 3.54 -11.93
CA GLU A 322 -17.62 3.06 -13.24
C GLU A 322 -16.59 3.45 -14.31
N THR A 323 -15.64 4.32 -13.93
CA THR A 323 -14.45 4.62 -14.73
C THR A 323 -13.55 3.40 -14.80
N VAL A 324 -13.18 3.00 -16.01
CA VAL A 324 -12.26 1.89 -16.25
C VAL A 324 -10.83 2.41 -16.31
N LEU A 325 -9.97 1.93 -15.40
CA LEU A 325 -8.55 2.27 -15.34
C LEU A 325 -7.72 0.98 -15.38
N GLU A 326 -7.08 0.68 -16.52
CA GLU A 326 -6.32 -0.57 -16.67
C GLU A 326 -5.05 -0.38 -17.50
N TYR A 327 -3.94 -1.01 -17.11
CA TYR A 327 -2.67 -0.94 -17.84
C TYR A 327 -2.20 0.50 -18.00
N LEU A 328 -2.01 1.19 -16.87
CA LEU A 328 -1.54 2.58 -16.83
C LEU A 328 -0.12 2.63 -16.29
N GLN A 329 0.73 3.40 -16.96
CA GLN A 329 2.09 3.65 -16.53
C GLN A 329 2.32 5.13 -16.26
N SER A 330 3.04 5.42 -15.17
CA SER A 330 3.79 6.64 -14.96
C SER A 330 5.29 6.32 -15.02
N HIS A 331 6.05 7.18 -15.70
CA HIS A 331 7.49 7.03 -15.84
C HIS A 331 8.18 8.38 -15.67
N MET A 332 9.15 8.46 -14.76
CA MET A 332 9.94 9.67 -14.51
C MET A 332 9.05 10.89 -14.19
N ALA A 333 8.12 10.72 -13.26
CA ALA A 333 7.34 11.84 -12.71
C ALA A 333 8.21 12.71 -11.79
N TRP A 334 8.02 14.03 -11.83
CA TRP A 334 8.65 14.97 -10.88
C TRP A 334 8.02 14.92 -9.49
N ASP A 335 6.71 14.79 -9.49
CA ASP A 335 5.88 14.67 -8.30
C ASP A 335 5.35 13.24 -8.24
N ASP A 336 4.11 13.04 -7.79
CA ASP A 336 3.56 11.70 -7.65
C ASP A 336 3.34 11.01 -9.00
N SER A 337 3.62 9.71 -8.99
CA SER A 337 3.41 8.89 -10.18
C SER A 337 1.92 8.64 -10.42
N PHE A 338 1.16 8.37 -9.36
CA PHE A 338 -0.29 8.32 -9.36
C PHE A 338 -0.80 8.89 -8.05
N GLU A 339 -1.72 9.84 -8.11
CA GLU A 339 -2.34 10.42 -6.91
C GLU A 339 -3.87 10.40 -6.99
N TRP A 340 -4.50 9.97 -5.89
CA TRP A 340 -5.95 9.95 -5.73
C TRP A 340 -6.41 10.94 -4.67
N PHE A 341 -7.29 11.87 -5.07
CA PHE A 341 -7.94 12.81 -4.15
C PHE A 341 -9.41 12.44 -4.00
N GLY A 342 -9.71 11.60 -3.01
CA GLY A 342 -11.05 11.08 -2.77
C GLY A 342 -11.58 10.19 -3.90
N GLY A 343 -12.87 9.92 -3.86
CA GLY A 343 -13.57 9.09 -4.83
C GLY A 343 -13.40 7.58 -4.61
N LYS A 344 -13.82 6.82 -5.62
CA LYS A 344 -13.96 5.35 -5.55
C LYS A 344 -13.48 4.66 -6.83
N ALA A 345 -12.51 5.25 -7.51
CA ALA A 345 -11.93 4.68 -8.71
C ALA A 345 -11.36 3.30 -8.42
N ASN A 346 -11.66 2.34 -9.29
CA ASN A 346 -11.05 1.03 -9.25
C ASN A 346 -10.15 0.83 -10.46
N GLY A 347 -9.17 -0.05 -10.37
CA GLY A 347 -8.38 -0.41 -11.54
C GLY A 347 -7.29 -1.43 -11.29
N ASN A 348 -6.65 -1.87 -12.38
CA ASN A 348 -5.60 -2.87 -12.31
C ASN A 348 -4.45 -2.66 -13.29
N HIS A 349 -3.32 -3.31 -13.03
CA HIS A 349 -2.11 -3.25 -13.85
C HIS A 349 -1.54 -1.84 -13.93
N TRP A 350 -0.87 -1.44 -12.86
CA TRP A 350 -0.31 -0.11 -12.65
C TRP A 350 1.21 -0.17 -12.58
N ILE A 351 1.90 0.78 -13.19
CA ILE A 351 3.36 0.83 -13.15
C ILE A 351 3.84 2.26 -12.89
N ALA A 352 4.52 2.47 -11.78
CA ALA A 352 5.25 3.70 -11.49
C ALA A 352 6.74 3.39 -11.53
N THR A 353 7.50 4.15 -12.32
CA THR A 353 8.96 3.93 -12.44
C THR A 353 9.72 5.24 -12.42
N GLY A 354 10.73 5.33 -11.55
CA GLY A 354 11.60 6.50 -11.46
C GLY A 354 10.88 7.79 -11.08
N GLY A 355 9.72 7.73 -10.41
CA GLY A 355 9.13 8.93 -9.79
C GLY A 355 10.11 9.56 -8.80
N ARG A 356 10.13 10.90 -8.72
CA ARG A 356 10.95 11.62 -7.72
C ARG A 356 10.29 11.61 -6.35
N ASP A 357 8.96 11.72 -6.29
CA ASP A 357 8.19 11.70 -5.05
C ASP A 357 7.56 10.31 -4.83
N ASP A 358 6.25 10.22 -4.57
CA ASP A 358 5.62 8.97 -4.20
C ASP A 358 5.19 8.14 -5.43
N GLY A 359 5.21 6.82 -5.24
CA GLY A 359 4.73 5.87 -6.23
C GLY A 359 3.22 5.99 -6.37
N PHE A 360 2.50 5.62 -5.31
CA PHE A 360 1.08 5.87 -5.15
C PHE A 360 0.88 6.80 -3.95
N ASP A 361 0.18 7.91 -4.18
CA ASP A 361 -0.32 8.77 -3.10
C ASP A 361 -1.84 8.73 -3.07
N TRP A 362 -2.43 8.68 -1.88
CA TRP A 362 -3.84 9.04 -1.76
C TRP A 362 -4.13 9.95 -0.58
N GLN A 363 -5.15 10.76 -0.79
CA GLN A 363 -5.71 11.63 0.23
C GLN A 363 -7.20 11.92 -0.02
N MET A 364 -7.74 12.79 0.82
CA MET A 364 -9.09 13.36 0.73
C MET A 364 -10.24 12.34 0.65
N GLY A 365 -10.09 11.17 1.28
CA GLY A 365 -11.18 10.19 1.39
C GLY A 365 -11.24 9.15 0.27
N PHE A 366 -10.09 8.72 -0.27
CA PHE A 366 -10.04 7.73 -1.34
C PHE A 366 -10.44 6.34 -0.84
N ARG A 367 -11.43 5.72 -1.50
CA ARG A 367 -12.07 4.46 -1.06
C ARG A 367 -12.12 3.40 -2.18
N GLY A 368 -11.23 3.54 -3.16
CA GLY A 368 -11.18 2.69 -4.34
C GLY A 368 -10.51 1.34 -4.11
N THR A 369 -10.45 0.54 -5.18
CA THR A 369 -9.82 -0.78 -5.19
C THR A 369 -8.77 -0.89 -6.29
N LEU A 370 -7.52 -1.19 -5.93
CA LEU A 370 -6.40 -1.31 -6.87
C LEU A 370 -5.78 -2.71 -6.79
N GLN A 371 -5.54 -3.35 -7.95
CA GLN A 371 -4.89 -4.67 -8.00
C GLN A 371 -3.78 -4.76 -9.06
N PHE A 372 -2.71 -5.50 -8.78
CA PHE A 372 -1.54 -5.65 -9.67
C PHE A 372 -0.85 -4.31 -9.95
N GLY A 373 0.01 -3.88 -9.04
CA GLY A 373 0.79 -2.65 -9.19
C GLY A 373 2.28 -2.88 -9.00
N ILE A 374 3.12 -2.20 -9.77
CA ILE A 374 4.58 -2.18 -9.58
C ILE A 374 5.02 -0.73 -9.38
N VAL A 375 5.69 -0.45 -8.27
CA VAL A 375 6.42 0.80 -8.07
C VAL A 375 7.90 0.44 -8.03
N GLN A 376 8.70 1.06 -8.89
CA GLN A 376 10.14 0.95 -8.89
C GLN A 376 10.77 2.33 -8.82
N GLN A 377 11.41 2.64 -7.71
CA GLN A 377 12.26 3.83 -7.59
C GLN A 377 13.62 3.56 -8.25
N TYR A 378 14.23 4.61 -8.78
CA TYR A 378 15.60 4.55 -9.30
C TYR A 378 16.58 5.04 -8.22
N ASP A 379 17.86 4.66 -8.30
CA ASP A 379 18.85 5.05 -7.28
C ASP A 379 19.32 6.53 -7.41
N ASP A 380 18.47 7.41 -7.94
CA ASP A 380 18.71 8.84 -8.07
C ASP A 380 17.78 9.68 -7.20
N LEU A 381 16.46 9.48 -7.31
CA LEU A 381 15.41 10.20 -6.58
C LEU A 381 14.27 9.22 -6.25
N GLY A 382 13.50 9.57 -5.22
CA GLY A 382 12.32 8.83 -4.76
C GLY A 382 11.98 9.20 -3.32
N ASP A 383 10.70 9.22 -2.97
CA ASP A 383 10.23 9.23 -1.59
C ASP A 383 9.65 7.86 -1.21
N SER A 384 8.35 7.72 -1.02
CA SER A 384 7.71 6.49 -0.55
C SER A 384 7.14 5.66 -1.70
N GLY A 385 7.05 4.35 -1.48
CA GLY A 385 6.35 3.49 -2.44
C GLY A 385 4.85 3.79 -2.42
N ILE A 386 4.30 3.95 -1.22
CA ILE A 386 2.99 4.49 -0.91
C ILE A 386 3.13 5.62 0.11
N GLU A 387 2.51 6.76 -0.16
CA GLU A 387 2.12 7.77 0.85
C GLU A 387 0.59 7.83 0.94
N ALA A 388 0.06 7.94 2.15
CA ALA A 388 -1.34 7.62 2.40
C ALA A 388 -1.92 8.45 3.53
N ASP A 389 -2.82 9.36 3.16
CA ASP A 389 -3.49 10.28 4.06
C ASP A 389 -5.01 10.08 4.02
N ASN A 390 -5.70 10.41 5.12
CA ASN A 390 -7.13 10.65 5.05
C ASN A 390 -7.43 12.07 4.56
N ASN A 391 -6.93 13.06 5.29
CA ASN A 391 -7.14 14.47 4.99
C ASN A 391 -6.08 15.29 5.70
N GLU A 392 -5.44 16.23 5.01
CA GLU A 392 -4.31 16.99 5.54
C GLU A 392 -4.65 17.85 6.77
N PHE A 393 -5.85 18.42 6.83
CA PHE A 393 -6.23 19.39 7.87
C PHE A 393 -7.18 18.82 8.91
N GLY A 394 -7.84 17.70 8.61
CA GLY A 394 -8.77 17.03 9.49
C GLY A 394 -8.58 15.53 9.43
N PHE A 395 -7.61 15.01 10.19
CA PHE A 395 -7.25 13.58 10.15
C PHE A 395 -8.44 12.65 10.41
N ASP A 396 -9.44 13.11 11.17
CA ASP A 396 -10.69 12.39 11.45
C ASP A 396 -11.89 12.81 10.59
N ALA A 397 -11.65 13.44 9.44
CA ALA A 397 -12.71 13.78 8.49
C ALA A 397 -13.49 12.50 8.08
N PRO A 398 -14.84 12.55 8.07
CA PRO A 398 -15.67 11.43 7.64
C PRO A 398 -15.46 11.16 6.15
N CYS A 399 -16.01 10.04 5.65
CA CYS A 399 -15.67 9.51 4.32
C CYS A 399 -14.17 9.23 4.23
N ARG A 400 -13.66 8.47 5.21
CA ARG A 400 -12.24 8.29 5.42
C ARG A 400 -11.57 7.59 4.24
N SER A 401 -10.31 7.93 3.94
CA SER A 401 -9.51 7.15 3.01
C SER A 401 -9.39 5.73 3.55
N ASN A 402 -9.88 4.76 2.81
CA ASN A 402 -9.83 3.34 3.17
C ASN A 402 -9.83 2.48 1.89
N PRO A 403 -8.79 2.58 1.05
CA PRO A 403 -8.71 1.80 -0.16
C PRO A 403 -8.38 0.34 0.12
N THR A 404 -8.73 -0.53 -0.83
CA THR A 404 -8.27 -1.92 -0.86
C THR A 404 -7.23 -2.10 -1.96
N ILE A 405 -6.02 -2.50 -1.58
CA ILE A 405 -4.88 -2.72 -2.46
C ILE A 405 -4.50 -4.19 -2.39
N ALA A 406 -4.38 -4.84 -3.54
CA ALA A 406 -3.96 -6.23 -3.62
C ALA A 406 -2.85 -6.42 -4.66
N ASN A 407 -1.94 -7.37 -4.42
CA ASN A 407 -0.93 -7.75 -5.41
C ASN A 407 -0.02 -6.59 -5.83
N LEU A 408 0.50 -5.83 -4.87
CA LEU A 408 1.43 -4.72 -5.12
C LEU A 408 2.88 -5.21 -5.01
N THR A 409 3.78 -4.61 -5.79
CA THR A 409 5.23 -4.82 -5.68
C THR A 409 5.92 -3.48 -5.61
N LEU A 410 6.50 -3.17 -4.47
CA LEU A 410 7.24 -1.93 -4.20
C LEU A 410 8.74 -2.25 -4.16
N ILE A 411 9.51 -1.55 -4.98
CA ILE A 411 10.97 -1.69 -5.10
C ILE A 411 11.57 -0.30 -4.86
N GLY A 412 12.19 -0.12 -3.70
CA GLY A 412 12.87 1.11 -3.32
C GLY A 412 14.24 1.25 -3.99
N GLY A 413 14.68 2.50 -4.14
CA GLY A 413 15.98 2.85 -4.72
C GLY A 413 17.09 2.92 -3.66
N ARG A 414 18.35 2.98 -4.11
CA ARG A 414 19.54 3.12 -3.24
C ARG A 414 20.37 4.39 -3.51
N PRO A 415 19.77 5.59 -3.56
CA PRO A 415 20.56 6.79 -3.75
C PRO A 415 21.49 7.02 -2.54
N ALA A 416 22.80 6.97 -2.78
CA ALA A 416 23.78 7.18 -1.73
C ALA A 416 23.65 8.59 -1.13
N GLY A 417 23.26 8.67 0.14
CA GLY A 417 23.16 9.93 0.88
C GLY A 417 21.89 10.75 0.64
N LEU A 418 20.88 10.18 -0.04
CA LEU A 418 19.53 10.75 -0.09
C LEU A 418 18.61 9.91 0.80
N ASN A 419 17.64 10.57 1.42
CA ASN A 419 16.57 9.88 2.14
C ASN A 419 15.62 9.34 1.09
N THR A 420 15.64 8.03 0.85
CA THR A 420 14.45 7.37 0.30
C THR A 420 13.35 7.40 1.37
N GLY A 421 12.10 7.39 0.98
CA GLY A 421 10.96 7.31 1.88
C GLY A 421 10.78 5.92 2.47
N SER A 422 9.54 5.60 2.85
CA SER A 422 9.17 4.28 3.35
C SER A 422 8.59 3.44 2.21
N GLY A 423 8.59 2.12 2.35
CA GLY A 423 7.84 1.29 1.41
C GLY A 423 6.37 1.70 1.41
N ILE A 424 5.77 1.72 2.60
CA ILE A 424 4.41 2.21 2.82
C ILE A 424 4.45 3.23 3.95
N ARG A 425 3.84 4.39 3.76
CA ARG A 425 3.72 5.44 4.76
C ARG A 425 2.26 5.80 4.98
N LEU A 426 1.68 5.34 6.09
CA LEU A 426 0.31 5.66 6.50
C LEU A 426 0.31 6.84 7.46
N ARG A 427 -0.50 7.86 7.20
CA ARG A 427 -0.53 9.08 8.01
C ARG A 427 -1.91 9.72 8.02
N ARG A 428 -2.02 10.81 8.77
CA ARG A 428 -3.13 11.76 8.75
C ARG A 428 -4.51 11.10 8.83
N GLY A 429 -4.61 10.01 9.59
CA GLY A 429 -5.84 9.25 9.82
C GLY A 429 -6.29 8.33 8.68
N THR A 430 -5.47 8.02 7.68
CA THR A 430 -5.88 7.02 6.67
C THR A 430 -6.21 5.67 7.32
N ASP A 431 -7.11 4.92 6.72
CA ASP A 431 -7.18 3.46 6.81
C ASP A 431 -6.64 2.85 5.52
N ALA A 432 -6.37 1.54 5.52
CA ALA A 432 -6.00 0.82 4.30
C ALA A 432 -6.12 -0.70 4.50
N THR A 433 -6.60 -1.39 3.47
CA THR A 433 -6.42 -2.83 3.32
C THR A 433 -5.36 -3.08 2.25
N ILE A 434 -4.24 -3.68 2.61
CA ILE A 434 -3.15 -3.99 1.68
C ILE A 434 -2.84 -5.49 1.83
N VAL A 435 -2.97 -6.28 0.77
CA VAL A 435 -2.83 -7.73 0.84
C VAL A 435 -2.00 -8.30 -0.32
N ASN A 436 -1.45 -9.49 -0.13
CA ASN A 436 -0.69 -10.23 -1.15
C ASN A 436 0.39 -9.39 -1.84
N SER A 437 1.10 -8.52 -1.11
CA SER A 437 2.04 -7.55 -1.69
C SER A 437 3.49 -7.81 -1.28
N ILE A 438 4.44 -7.33 -2.09
CA ILE A 438 5.88 -7.45 -1.87
C ILE A 438 6.46 -6.05 -1.73
N ILE A 439 7.20 -5.79 -0.65
CA ILE A 439 7.83 -4.49 -0.36
C ILE A 439 9.31 -4.74 -0.10
N VAL A 440 10.19 -4.19 -0.95
CA VAL A 440 11.63 -4.42 -0.86
C VAL A 440 12.42 -3.14 -1.12
N GLY A 441 13.57 -2.98 -0.45
CA GLY A 441 14.59 -1.99 -0.84
C GLY A 441 14.39 -0.56 -0.34
N PHE A 442 13.61 -0.39 0.73
CA PHE A 442 13.38 0.92 1.37
C PHE A 442 14.27 1.06 2.63
N ASP A 443 15.55 1.34 2.39
CA ASP A 443 16.64 1.16 3.38
C ASP A 443 16.67 2.25 4.51
N SER A 444 16.04 3.42 4.32
CA SER A 444 16.12 4.60 5.21
C SER A 444 14.98 4.72 6.24
N SER A 445 13.74 4.44 5.82
CA SER A 445 12.54 4.53 6.67
C SER A 445 11.84 3.19 6.91
N GLY A 446 12.29 2.12 6.24
CA GLY A 446 11.78 0.75 6.39
C GLY A 446 10.59 0.43 5.46
N GLY A 447 10.13 -0.83 5.53
CA GLY A 447 9.00 -1.30 4.71
C GLY A 447 7.64 -0.68 5.06
N LEU A 448 7.37 -0.39 6.33
CA LEU A 448 6.14 0.25 6.79
C LEU A 448 6.42 1.33 7.84
N ARG A 449 5.85 2.50 7.62
CA ARG A 449 5.82 3.64 8.53
C ARG A 449 4.39 4.08 8.78
N VAL A 450 4.10 4.39 10.04
CA VAL A 450 2.79 4.87 10.48
C VAL A 450 3.01 6.13 11.29
N ASP A 451 2.44 7.24 10.82
CA ASP A 451 2.52 8.54 11.44
C ASP A 451 1.14 8.98 11.99
N ASP A 452 1.17 9.92 12.92
CA ASP A 452 0.01 10.55 13.58
C ASP A 452 -0.82 9.65 14.50
N ASP A 453 -1.18 10.19 15.68
CA ASP A 453 -1.98 9.46 16.68
C ASP A 453 -3.32 8.99 16.11
N ALA A 454 -3.92 9.76 15.19
CA ALA A 454 -5.20 9.42 14.55
C ALA A 454 -5.10 8.15 13.69
N THR A 455 -4.01 7.98 12.96
CA THR A 455 -3.73 6.78 12.13
C THR A 455 -3.37 5.61 13.02
N VAL A 456 -2.47 5.81 13.99
CA VAL A 456 -2.04 4.74 14.92
C VAL A 456 -3.23 4.19 15.71
N ALA A 457 -4.19 5.04 16.10
CA ALA A 457 -5.38 4.64 16.85
C ALA A 457 -6.31 3.69 16.09
N ARG A 458 -6.20 3.58 14.77
CA ARG A 458 -7.04 2.71 13.92
C ARG A 458 -6.74 1.21 14.09
N GLY A 459 -5.53 0.90 14.55
CA GLY A 459 -5.10 -0.46 14.87
C GLY A 459 -4.91 -1.36 13.64
N PHE A 460 -4.19 -2.46 13.85
CA PHE A 460 -3.85 -3.44 12.81
C PHE A 460 -4.58 -4.76 13.08
N GLY A 461 -5.09 -5.39 12.02
CA GLY A 461 -5.70 -6.71 12.10
C GLY A 461 -5.34 -7.58 10.90
N PRO A 462 -5.44 -8.92 11.07
CA PRO A 462 -5.36 -9.82 9.94
C PRO A 462 -6.55 -9.58 9.01
N ALA A 463 -6.35 -9.80 7.71
CA ALA A 463 -7.48 -9.77 6.77
C ALA A 463 -8.49 -10.86 7.16
N PRO A 464 -9.80 -10.60 7.06
CA PRO A 464 -10.75 -11.70 7.01
C PRO A 464 -10.34 -12.60 5.84
N ALA A 465 -10.21 -13.91 6.08
CA ALA A 465 -9.78 -14.85 5.06
C ALA A 465 -10.63 -14.69 3.79
N VAL A 466 -10.08 -14.03 2.76
CA VAL A 466 -10.74 -13.86 1.45
C VAL A 466 -10.66 -15.16 0.64
N ASN A 467 -9.82 -16.11 1.08
CA ASN A 467 -9.53 -17.34 0.38
C ASN A 467 -10.56 -18.44 0.71
N ASN A 468 -11.75 -18.35 0.11
CA ASN A 468 -12.60 -19.52 -0.09
C ASN A 468 -12.48 -20.07 -1.52
N SER A 469 -11.50 -19.58 -2.30
CA SER A 469 -11.25 -20.05 -3.66
C SER A 469 -10.45 -21.35 -3.64
N THR A 470 -10.99 -22.32 -4.36
CA THR A 470 -10.43 -23.66 -4.58
C THR A 470 -9.29 -23.66 -5.62
N GLU A 471 -8.84 -22.47 -6.06
CA GLU A 471 -7.92 -22.30 -7.18
C GLU A 471 -6.46 -22.61 -6.83
N CYS A 472 -6.04 -22.44 -5.57
CA CYS A 472 -4.66 -22.72 -5.15
C CYS A 472 -4.41 -24.18 -4.75
N GLY A 473 -5.32 -25.08 -5.14
CA GLY A 473 -5.38 -26.43 -4.60
C GLY A 473 -6.03 -26.43 -3.22
N ASP A 474 -6.53 -27.59 -2.83
CA ASP A 474 -7.25 -27.77 -1.57
C ASP A 474 -6.34 -27.48 -0.36
N LEU A 475 -6.46 -26.28 0.19
CA LEU A 475 -5.87 -25.91 1.47
C LEU A 475 -6.45 -26.73 2.64
N SER A 476 -7.46 -27.60 2.44
CA SER A 476 -7.92 -28.51 3.50
C SER A 476 -6.83 -29.49 3.99
N SER A 477 -5.73 -29.64 3.24
CA SER A 477 -4.55 -30.41 3.68
C SER A 477 -3.56 -29.60 4.53
N VAL A 478 -3.63 -28.27 4.51
CA VAL A 478 -3.06 -27.37 5.53
C VAL A 478 -4.19 -26.99 6.47
N GLY A 479 -4.55 -27.95 7.33
CA GLY A 479 -5.73 -27.86 8.18
C GLY A 479 -5.93 -26.48 8.79
N ASP A 480 -7.15 -25.96 8.65
CA ASP A 480 -7.66 -24.70 9.20
C ASP A 480 -6.72 -24.10 10.26
N ILE A 481 -5.84 -23.19 9.82
CA ILE A 481 -5.14 -22.30 10.73
C ILE A 481 -6.17 -21.25 11.15
N ALA A 482 -7.14 -21.66 11.96
CA ALA A 482 -7.72 -20.76 12.94
C ALA A 482 -6.54 -20.06 13.59
N ALA A 483 -6.51 -18.72 13.53
CA ALA A 483 -5.49 -17.86 14.13
C ALA A 483 -4.90 -18.57 15.35
N THR A 484 -3.73 -19.19 15.18
CA THR A 484 -3.17 -20.01 16.24
C THR A 484 -2.74 -19.02 17.29
N VAL A 485 -3.58 -18.85 18.31
CA VAL A 485 -3.22 -18.17 19.55
C VAL A 485 -2.12 -19.03 20.16
N GLY A 486 -0.89 -18.80 19.68
CA GLY A 486 0.28 -19.50 20.14
C GLY A 486 0.44 -19.25 21.63
N LEU A 487 0.71 -20.30 22.39
CA LEU A 487 1.07 -20.17 23.78
C LEU A 487 2.34 -19.32 23.89
N GLN A 488 2.26 -18.13 24.48
CA GLN A 488 3.40 -17.23 24.65
C GLN A 488 3.83 -17.18 26.12
N VAL A 489 5.14 -17.08 26.35
CA VAL A 489 5.74 -16.94 27.69
C VAL A 489 6.64 -15.71 27.69
N ARG A 490 6.41 -14.78 28.61
CA ARG A 490 7.28 -13.64 28.89
C ARG A 490 8.14 -13.93 30.11
N THR A 491 9.41 -13.56 30.05
CA THR A 491 10.34 -13.64 31.19
C THR A 491 10.80 -12.26 31.60
N PHE A 492 10.66 -11.89 32.87
CA PHE A 492 11.19 -10.62 33.37
C PHE A 492 11.69 -10.72 34.82
N PRO A 493 12.79 -10.03 35.18
CA PRO A 493 13.75 -9.39 34.28
C PRO A 493 14.55 -10.42 33.46
N ASN A 494 14.96 -10.03 32.25
CA ASN A 494 15.90 -10.77 31.41
C ASN A 494 16.84 -9.74 30.75
N PRO A 495 18.15 -9.66 31.09
CA PRO A 495 18.90 -10.63 31.90
C PRO A 495 18.47 -10.72 33.38
N VAL A 496 18.54 -11.92 33.96
CA VAL A 496 18.18 -12.23 35.34
C VAL A 496 19.42 -12.28 36.24
N VAL A 497 19.33 -11.67 37.42
CA VAL A 497 20.39 -11.73 38.45
C VAL A 497 20.08 -12.86 39.44
N ASP A 498 18.98 -12.73 40.19
CA ASP A 498 18.59 -13.73 41.20
C ASP A 498 17.24 -14.43 40.89
N ARG A 499 16.27 -13.67 40.37
CA ARG A 499 14.89 -14.14 40.17
C ARG A 499 14.29 -13.54 38.91
N ALA A 500 13.62 -14.39 38.13
CA ALA A 500 12.80 -14.01 36.98
C ALA A 500 11.38 -14.55 37.17
N SER A 501 10.40 -13.92 36.53
CA SER A 501 9.02 -14.36 36.48
C SER A 501 8.68 -14.77 35.05
N PHE A 502 8.07 -15.94 34.90
CA PHE A 502 7.44 -16.43 33.69
C PHE A 502 5.97 -16.03 33.69
N GLN A 503 5.52 -15.26 32.70
CA GLN A 503 4.13 -14.90 32.51
C GLN A 503 3.58 -15.51 31.23
N PHE A 504 2.45 -16.20 31.30
CA PHE A 504 1.82 -16.86 30.14
C PHE A 504 0.31 -16.96 30.30
N ASP A 505 -0.40 -17.02 29.17
CA ASP A 505 -1.86 -17.14 29.13
C ASP A 505 -2.26 -18.54 28.65
N LEU A 506 -3.15 -19.21 29.39
CA LEU A 506 -3.73 -20.48 28.98
C LEU A 506 -5.12 -20.24 28.37
N PRO A 507 -5.36 -20.61 27.09
CA PRO A 507 -6.67 -20.41 26.46
C PRO A 507 -7.75 -21.31 27.07
N THR A 508 -7.36 -22.50 27.54
CA THR A 508 -8.23 -23.48 28.21
C THR A 508 -7.53 -24.08 29.41
N ALA A 509 -8.30 -24.58 30.38
CA ALA A 509 -7.74 -25.35 31.48
C ALA A 509 -7.03 -26.60 30.93
N SER A 510 -5.75 -26.79 31.27
CA SER A 510 -4.91 -27.84 30.68
C SER A 510 -3.80 -28.28 31.64
N GLN A 511 -3.20 -29.46 31.35
CA GLN A 511 -1.97 -29.87 32.02
C GLN A 511 -0.84 -28.99 31.47
N ALA A 512 -0.24 -28.16 32.32
CA ALA A 512 0.88 -27.29 31.98
C ALA A 512 2.18 -27.80 32.61
N GLN A 513 3.27 -27.80 31.85
CA GLN A 513 4.61 -28.11 32.30
C GLN A 513 5.60 -27.07 31.76
N LEU A 514 6.21 -26.30 32.66
CA LEU A 514 7.25 -25.31 32.36
C LEU A 514 8.59 -25.84 32.87
N THR A 515 9.52 -26.10 31.96
CA THR A 515 10.86 -26.63 32.27
C THR A 515 11.94 -25.66 31.81
N VAL A 516 13.07 -25.62 32.50
CA VAL A 516 14.25 -24.80 32.18
C VAL A 516 15.44 -25.70 31.98
N PHE A 517 16.26 -25.42 30.97
CA PHE A 517 17.44 -26.15 30.52
C PHE A 517 18.65 -25.21 30.43
N ASP A 518 19.85 -25.75 30.55
CA ASP A 518 21.08 -25.01 30.22
C ASP A 518 21.38 -25.04 28.71
N ALA A 519 22.44 -24.36 28.30
CA ALA A 519 22.86 -24.31 26.89
C ALA A 519 23.28 -25.65 26.27
N ASN A 520 23.52 -26.69 27.08
CA ASN A 520 23.81 -28.04 26.62
C ASN A 520 22.54 -28.92 26.57
N GLY A 521 21.36 -28.35 26.81
CA GLY A 521 20.09 -29.05 26.84
C GLY A 521 19.86 -29.90 28.10
N ARG A 522 20.68 -29.72 29.14
CA ARG A 522 20.49 -30.42 30.42
C ARG A 522 19.40 -29.70 31.22
N LEU A 523 18.45 -30.47 31.75
CA LEU A 523 17.38 -29.95 32.61
C LEU A 523 17.97 -29.29 33.86
N VAL A 524 17.59 -28.04 34.08
CA VAL A 524 17.97 -27.18 35.21
C VAL A 524 16.85 -27.14 36.24
N ASP A 525 15.60 -26.94 35.80
CA ASP A 525 14.45 -26.84 36.70
C ASP A 525 13.12 -27.23 36.03
N THR A 526 12.11 -27.56 36.83
CA THR A 526 10.71 -27.69 36.42
C THR A 526 9.88 -26.72 37.26
N VAL A 527 9.58 -25.56 36.67
CA VAL A 527 8.93 -24.42 37.33
C VAL A 527 7.43 -24.64 37.51
N VAL A 528 6.80 -25.35 36.58
CA VAL A 528 5.38 -25.73 36.62
C VAL A 528 5.27 -27.19 36.19
N ASP A 529 4.47 -27.98 36.91
CA ASP A 529 4.00 -29.29 36.46
C ASP A 529 2.65 -29.58 37.14
N GLY A 530 1.54 -29.33 36.44
CA GLY A 530 0.20 -29.52 37.01
C GLY A 530 -0.95 -29.03 36.13
N GLN A 531 -2.17 -29.33 36.57
CA GLN A 531 -3.38 -28.75 35.98
C GLN A 531 -3.47 -27.25 36.32
N MET A 532 -3.66 -26.43 35.30
CA MET A 532 -3.84 -24.98 35.43
C MET A 532 -5.14 -24.55 34.75
N ASN A 533 -5.84 -23.59 35.35
CA ASN A 533 -7.08 -23.04 34.77
C ASN A 533 -6.78 -22.16 33.55
N ALA A 534 -7.78 -21.93 32.71
CA ALA A 534 -7.70 -20.90 31.67
C ALA A 534 -7.47 -19.50 32.29
N GLY A 535 -6.75 -18.64 31.58
CA GLY A 535 -6.41 -17.27 32.00
C GLY A 535 -4.92 -17.03 32.19
N SER A 536 -4.57 -15.84 32.67
CA SER A 536 -3.20 -15.38 32.86
C SER A 536 -2.55 -15.97 34.10
N HIS A 537 -1.31 -16.42 33.95
CA HIS A 537 -0.48 -16.95 35.02
C HIS A 537 0.86 -16.24 35.08
N THR A 538 1.34 -16.01 36.29
CA THR A 538 2.70 -15.53 36.56
C THR A 538 3.34 -16.48 37.56
N VAL A 539 4.49 -17.04 37.20
CA VAL A 539 5.21 -18.02 38.02
C VAL A 539 6.65 -17.58 38.17
N ASP A 540 7.14 -17.54 39.40
CA ASP A 540 8.50 -17.11 39.67
C ASP A 540 9.50 -18.25 39.58
N TRP A 541 10.70 -17.91 39.14
CA TRP A 541 11.85 -18.80 39.00
C TRP A 541 13.10 -18.17 39.60
N ASN A 542 13.80 -18.94 40.42
CA ASN A 542 15.08 -18.53 40.99
C ASN A 542 16.20 -19.00 40.07
N ALA A 543 16.94 -18.04 39.50
CA ALA A 543 18.01 -18.35 38.57
C ALA A 543 19.18 -19.04 39.30
N PRO A 544 19.86 -20.02 38.66
CA PRO A 544 21.10 -20.54 39.19
C PRO A 544 22.18 -19.44 39.23
N LYS A 545 23.08 -19.51 40.21
CA LYS A 545 24.23 -18.58 40.37
C LYS A 545 25.34 -18.76 39.32
N THR A 546 25.01 -19.34 38.17
CA THR A 546 25.96 -19.55 37.10
C THR A 546 25.51 -18.68 35.94
N ALA A 547 26.23 -17.59 35.69
CA ALA A 547 26.02 -16.79 34.51
C ALA A 547 26.06 -17.66 33.24
N GLY A 548 25.09 -17.44 32.36
CA GLY A 548 24.94 -18.27 31.18
C GLY A 548 23.56 -18.15 30.53
N THR A 549 23.44 -18.76 29.36
CA THR A 549 22.18 -18.86 28.64
C THR A 549 21.40 -20.07 29.09
N TYR A 550 20.13 -19.86 29.41
CA TYR A 550 19.15 -20.88 29.74
C TYR A 550 18.00 -20.84 28.74
N TYR A 551 17.42 -22.01 28.49
CA TYR A 551 16.27 -22.18 27.63
C TYR A 551 15.11 -22.69 28.46
N TYR A 552 13.88 -22.30 28.16
CA TYR A 552 12.70 -22.85 28.80
C TYR A 552 11.76 -23.46 27.76
N ARG A 553 10.92 -24.38 28.21
CA ARG A 553 9.82 -24.96 27.43
C ARG A 553 8.57 -25.00 28.28
N LEU A 554 7.49 -24.35 27.82
CA LEU A 554 6.15 -24.52 28.36
C LEU A 554 5.37 -25.44 27.42
N GLN A 555 4.87 -26.54 27.94
CA GLN A 555 3.88 -27.41 27.29
C GLN A 555 2.55 -27.22 28.02
N ALA A 556 1.45 -26.93 27.33
CA ALA A 556 0.11 -26.87 27.91
C ALA A 556 -0.91 -27.54 26.98
N GLY A 557 -1.34 -28.76 27.33
CA GLY A 557 -2.14 -29.59 26.41
C GLY A 557 -1.37 -29.87 25.10
N ASP A 558 -2.00 -29.58 23.96
CA ASP A 558 -1.41 -29.75 22.63
C ASP A 558 -0.45 -28.60 22.24
N TYR A 559 -0.42 -27.52 23.03
CA TYR A 559 0.41 -26.35 22.74
C TYR A 559 1.78 -26.46 23.41
N ALA A 560 2.83 -26.04 22.70
CA ALA A 560 4.18 -25.96 23.21
C ALA A 560 4.84 -24.66 22.78
N THR A 561 5.63 -24.05 23.67
CA THR A 561 6.47 -22.91 23.34
C THR A 561 7.80 -23.00 24.05
N THR A 562 8.82 -22.42 23.46
CA THR A 562 10.17 -22.37 24.01
C THR A 562 10.69 -20.95 23.99
N GLY A 563 11.58 -20.62 24.91
CA GLY A 563 12.30 -19.35 24.83
C GLY A 563 13.59 -19.35 25.61
N ARG A 564 14.23 -18.17 25.64
CA ARG A 564 15.58 -18.01 26.19
C ARG A 564 15.61 -16.94 27.26
N LEU A 565 16.43 -17.16 28.28
CA LEU A 565 16.81 -16.17 29.26
C LEU A 565 18.31 -16.21 29.56
N VAL A 566 18.86 -15.08 29.96
CA VAL A 566 20.29 -14.93 30.28
C VAL A 566 20.42 -14.66 31.76
N ALA A 567 21.11 -15.54 32.50
CA ALA A 567 21.51 -15.25 33.87
C ALA A 567 22.86 -14.53 33.86
N VAL A 568 23.00 -13.50 34.68
CA VAL A 568 24.22 -12.72 34.90
C VAL A 568 24.57 -12.70 36.38
N ASP A 569 25.86 -12.66 36.69
CA ASP A 569 26.38 -12.64 38.06
C ASP A 569 26.25 -11.27 38.75
#